data_AF-A0A822J8J0-F1
#
_entry.id   AF-A0A822J8J0-F1
#
_cell.length_a   1.000
_cell.length_b   1.000
_cell.length_c   1.000
_cell.angle_alpha   90.00
_cell.angle_beta   90.00
_cell.angle_gamma   90.00
#
_symmetry.space_group_name_H-M   'P 1'
#
loop_
_entity.id
_entity.type
_entity.pdbx_description
1 polymer ?
#
loop_
_entity_poly.entity_id
_entity_poly.type
_entity_poly.pdbx_seq_one_letter_code
_entity_poly.pdbx_strand_id
1 'polypeptide(L)' 'MKKVVLAYSGGLDTSVCIPLLKEHYGCDYAITVTVDVGQ' A
#
# COMPACT_ATOMS: atom_id res chain seq x y z
N MET A 1 -11.38 12.38 4.49
CA MET A 1 -11.20 11.06 3.88
C MET A 1 -9.92 11.07 3.04
N LYS A 2 -8.85 10.42 3.49
CA LYS A 2 -7.55 10.39 2.77
C LYS A 2 -7.38 9.05 2.05
N LYS A 3 -7.20 9.09 0.73
CA LYS A 3 -6.87 7.91 -0.10
C LYS A 3 -5.41 7.97 -0.52
N VAL A 4 -4.73 6.84 -0.56
CA VAL A 4 -3.34 6.71 -1.02
C VAL A 4 -3.22 5.59 -2.04
N VAL A 5 -2.33 5.76 -3.02
CA VAL A 5 -1.96 4.71 -3.96
C VAL A 5 -0.60 4.16 -3.54
N LEU A 6 -0.52 2.85 -3.34
CA LEU A 6 0.69 2.16 -2.90
C LEU A 6 1.20 1.25 -4.03
N ALA A 7 2.43 1.50 -4.49
CA ALA A 7 3.14 0.52 -5.31
C ALA A 7 3.38 -0.75 -4.46
N TYR A 8 2.78 -1.86 -4.86
CA TYR A 8 2.69 -3.08 -4.07
C TYR A 8 3.38 -4.22 -4.80
N SER A 9 4.45 -4.75 -4.23
CA SER A 9 5.24 -5.86 -4.82
C SER A 9 4.81 -7.23 -4.30
N GLY A 10 3.87 -7.31 -3.35
CA GLY A 10 3.52 -8.56 -2.67
C GLY A 10 4.50 -8.97 -1.56
N GLY A 11 5.62 -8.26 -1.39
CA GLY A 11 6.58 -8.52 -0.32
C GLY A 11 6.06 -8.15 1.07
N LEU A 12 6.71 -8.70 2.11
CA LEU A 12 6.38 -8.43 3.51
C LEU A 12 6.33 -6.92 3.81
N ASP A 13 7.36 -6.19 3.37
CA ASP A 13 7.49 -4.76 3.65
C ASP A 13 6.29 -3.97 3.10
N THR A 14 5.96 -4.17 1.82
CA THR A 14 4.81 -3.48 1.19
C THR A 14 3.46 -3.92 1.76
N SER A 15 3.39 -5.14 2.33
CA SER A 15 2.19 -5.64 3.01
C SER A 15 2.01 -4.98 4.38
N VAL A 16 3.10 -4.80 5.14
CA VAL A 16 3.09 -4.11 6.44
C VAL A 16 2.83 -2.61 6.29
N CYS A 17 3.18 -2.00 5.14
CA CYS A 17 2.84 -0.61 4.86
C CYS A 17 1.32 -0.33 4.87
N ILE A 18 0.46 -1.30 4.52
CA ILE A 18 -0.99 -1.10 4.41
C ILE A 18 -1.61 -0.70 5.77
N PRO A 19 -1.46 -1.47 6.87
CA PRO A 19 -1.97 -1.05 8.18
C PRO A 19 -1.24 0.20 8.70
N LEU A 20 0.06 0.34 8.42
CA LEU A 20 0.86 1.47 8.87
C LEU A 20 0.39 2.82 8.28
N LEU A 21 -0.05 2.83 7.01
CA LEU A 21 -0.66 4.00 6.37
C LEU A 21 -1.95 4.44 7.08
N LYS A 22 -2.73 3.50 7.63
CA LYS A 22 -3.91 3.81 8.41
C LYS A 22 -3.55 4.35 9.79
N GLU A 23 -2.68 3.64 10.51
CA GLU A 23 -2.35 3.91 11.92
C GLU A 23 -1.52 5.19 12.11
N HIS A 24 -0.51 5.40 11.26
CA HIS A 24 0.45 6.50 11.45
C HIS A 24 0.16 7.72 10.56
N TYR A 25 -0.55 7.54 9.44
CA TYR A 25 -0.76 8.60 8.45
C TYR A 25 -2.24 8.99 8.27
N GLY A 26 -3.17 8.28 8.91
CA GLY A 26 -4.60 8.55 8.81
C GLY A 26 -5.14 8.40 7.39
N CYS A 27 -4.55 7.50 6.60
CA CYS A 27 -5.08 7.12 5.29
C CYS A 27 -6.20 6.10 5.49
N ASP A 28 -7.43 6.50 5.19
CA ASP A 28 -8.62 5.67 5.37
C ASP A 28 -8.68 4.52 4.35
N TYR A 29 -8.10 4.72 3.16
CA TYR A 29 -8.08 3.75 2.08
C TYR A 29 -6.73 3.71 1.37
N ALA A 30 -6.18 2.51 1.22
CA ALA A 30 -5.03 2.23 0.35
C ALA A 30 -5.50 1.52 -0.91
N ILE A 31 -5.11 2.03 -2.07
CA ILE A 31 -5.27 1.38 -3.38
C ILE A 31 -3.91 0.81 -3.74
N THR A 32 -3.76 -0.50 -3.74
CA THR A 32 -2.51 -1.16 -4.14
C THR A 32 -2.45 -1.25 -5.66
N VAL A 33 -1.25 -1.01 -6.21
CA VAL A 33 -0.96 -1.16 -7.63
C VAL A 33 0.23 -2.09 -7.77
N THR A 34 0.00 -3.21 -8.42
CA THR A 34 1.03 -4.17 -8.84
C THR A 34 1.07 -4.15 -10.35
N VAL A 35 2.28 -4.11 -10.91
CA VAL A 35 2.50 -4.14 -12.36
C VAL A 35 3.34 -5.37 -12.65
N ASP A 36 2.88 -6.19 -13.58
CA ASP A 36 3.69 -7.29 -14.11
C ASP A 36 4.71 -6.73 -15.11
N VAL A 37 5.99 -6.95 -14.80
CA VAL A 37 7.13 -6.56 -15.64
C VAL A 37 8.01 -7.76 -15.98
N GLY A 38 7.52 -8.99 -15.78
CA GLY A 38 8.30 -10.23 -15.88
C GLY A 38 9.11 -10.54 -14.61
N GLN A 39 8.51 -10.30 -13.44
CA GLN A 39 9.11 -10.57 -12.12
C GLN A 39 9.50 -12.03 -11.90
#